data_AF-A0A3S1QMN1-F1
#
_entry.id   AF-A0A3S1QMN1-F1
#
_cell.length_a   1.000
_cell.length_b   1.000
_cell.length_c   1.000
_cell.angle_alpha   90.00
_cell.angle_beta   90.00
_cell.angle_gamma   90.00
#
_symmetry.space_group_name_H-M   'P 1'
#
loop_
_entity.id
_entity.type
_entity.pdbx_description
1 polymer ?
#
loop_
_entity_poly.entity_id
_entity_poly.type
_entity_poly.pdbx_seq_one_letter_code
_entity_poly.pdbx_strand_id
1 'polypeptide(L)' 'AAELPVWLHRYNWHRPHGSLKSKTPISRLALTEDNLLRLHS' A
#
# COMPACT_ATOMS: atom_id res chain seq x y z
N ALA A 1 6.19 18.83 8.91
CA ALA A 1 6.29 17.38 8.64
C ALA A 1 4.94 16.62 8.67
N ALA A 2 3.81 17.27 8.99
CA ALA A 2 2.49 16.60 9.10
C ALA A 2 1.87 16.16 7.76
N GLU A 3 2.40 16.61 6.63
CA GLU A 3 1.86 16.29 5.30
C GLU A 3 2.27 14.90 4.80
N LEU A 4 3.43 14.41 5.24
CA LEU A 4 3.96 13.13 4.77
C LEU A 4 3.05 11.94 5.13
N PRO A 5 2.50 11.82 6.37
CA PRO A 5 1.53 10.77 6.70
C PRO A 5 0.28 10.81 5.81
N VAL A 6 -0.26 12.00 5.53
CA VAL A 6 -1.45 12.17 4.69
C VAL A 6 -1.16 11.78 3.25
N TRP A 7 -0.01 12.22 2.72
CA TRP A 7 0.41 11.88 1.37
C TRP A 7 0.60 10.36 1.20
N LEU A 8 1.27 9.71 2.16
CA LEU A 8 1.48 8.26 2.15
C LEU A 8 0.16 7.49 2.17
N HIS A 9 -0.80 7.91 3.02
CA HIS A 9 -2.12 7.27 3.05
C HIS A 9 -2.81 7.38 1.69
N ARG A 10 -2.89 8.59 1.11
CA ARG A 10 -3.53 8.80 -0.19
C ARG A 10 -2.86 8.02 -1.32
N TYR A 11 -1.53 7.97 -1.33
CA TYR A 11 -0.78 7.22 -2.33
C TYR A 11 -1.06 5.72 -2.22
N ASN A 12 -0.93 5.14 -1.02
CA ASN A 12 -1.07 3.70 -0.82
C ASN A 12 -2.52 3.21 -0.94
N TRP A 13 -3.49 4.01 -0.52
CA TRP A 13 -4.89 3.58 -0.38
C TRP A 13 -5.83 4.07 -1.49
N HIS A 14 -5.52 5.18 -2.16
CA HIS A 14 -6.46 5.80 -3.09
C HIS A 14 -5.92 6.05 -4.49
N ARG A 15 -4.60 5.95 -4.70
CA ARG A 15 -4.01 6.24 -6.01
C ARG A 15 -4.05 5.00 -6.92
N PRO A 16 -4.78 5.02 -8.05
CA PRO A 16 -4.75 3.92 -9.01
C PRO A 16 -3.42 3.90 -9.76
N HIS A 17 -2.84 2.72 -9.93
CA HIS A 17 -1.61 2.52 -10.68
C HIS A 17 -1.85 1.64 -11.92
N GLY A 18 -1.43 2.12 -13.10
CA GLY A 18 -1.59 1.39 -14.36
C GLY A 18 -0.89 0.03 -14.37
N SER A 19 0.31 -0.06 -13.78
CA SER A 19 1.03 -1.33 -13.63
C SER A 19 0.34 -2.34 -12.70
N LEU A 20 -0.62 -1.87 -11.89
CA LEU A 20 -1.42 -2.70 -10.99
C LEU A 20 -2.84 -2.91 -11.51
N LYS A 21 -3.08 -2.81 -12.83
CA LYS A 21 -4.42 -2.89 -13.43
C LYS A 21 -5.37 -1.85 -12.83
N SER A 22 -4.87 -0.63 -12.62
CA SER A 22 -5.57 0.47 -11.97
C SER A 22 -5.94 0.23 -10.49
N LYS A 23 -5.34 -0.77 -9.84
CA LYS A 23 -5.47 -0.98 -8.40
C LYS A 23 -4.47 -0.11 -7.63
N THR A 24 -4.74 0.06 -6.34
CA THR A 24 -3.90 0.82 -5.42
C THR A 24 -2.72 -0.02 -4.92
N PRO A 25 -1.59 0.58 -4.50
CA PRO A 25 -0.42 -0.16 -4.03
C PRO A 25 -0.73 -1.19 -2.93
N ILE A 26 -1.60 -0.85 -1.97
CA ILE A 26 -1.97 -1.74 -0.87
C ILE A 26 -2.72 -3.00 -1.34
N SER A 27 -3.32 -3.01 -2.53
CA SER A 27 -4.02 -4.20 -3.03
C SER A 27 -3.10 -5.41 -3.24
N ARG A 28 -1.78 -5.20 -3.26
CA ARG A 28 -0.79 -6.28 -3.31
C ARG A 28 -0.54 -6.95 -1.96
N LEU A 29 -0.82 -6.27 -0.85
CA LEU A 29 -0.52 -6.77 0.51
C LEU A 29 -1.51 -7.85 0.97
N ALA A 30 -2.67 -7.98 0.32
CA ALA A 30 -3.70 -8.96 0.66
C ALA A 30 -3.49 -10.34 0.00
N LEU A 31 -2.41 -10.53 -0.76
CA LEU A 31 -2.05 -11.84 -1.27
C LEU A 31 -1.16 -12.51 -0.21
N THR A 32 -1.55 -13.71 0.20
CA THR A 32 -0.87 -14.60 1.17
C THR A 32 0.58 -14.95 0.82
N GLU A 33 1.16 -14.36 -0.21
CA GLU A 33 2.53 -14.54 -0.65
C GLU A 33 3.37 -13.41 -0.04
N ASP A 34 4.03 -13.71 1.07
CA ASP A 34 5.10 -12.92 1.71
C ASP A 34 4.69 -11.67 2.50
N ASN A 35 3.63 -11.75 3.31
CA ASN A 35 3.37 -10.72 4.33
C ASN A 35 4.33 -10.87 5.54
N LEU A 36 5.53 -10.32 5.41
CA LEU A 36 6.56 -10.30 6.46
C LEU A 36 6.20 -9.43 7.67
N LEU A 37 5.06 -8.71 7.64
CA LEU A 37 4.52 -8.00 8.82
C LEU A 37 4.14 -8.96 9.96
N ARG A 38 4.02 -10.27 9.68
CA ARG A 38 3.82 -11.31 10.71
C ARG A 38 5.04 -11.56 11.61
N LEU A 39 6.22 -11.07 11.21
CA LEU A 39 7.50 -11.28 11.93
C LEU A 39 8.04 -9.96 12.54
N HIS A 40 7.17 -9.15 13.13
CA HIS A 40 7.62 -8.07 14.02
C HIS A 40 6.88 -8.22 15.35
N SER A 41 7.61 -8.73 16.35
CA SER A 41 7.32 -8.61 17.78
C SER A 41 8.17 -7.48 18.35
#